data_AF-V5I2P6-F1
#
_entry.id   AF-V5I2P6-F1
#
_cell.length_a   1.000
_cell.length_b   1.000
_cell.length_c   1.000
_cell.angle_alpha   90.00
_cell.angle_beta   90.00
_cell.angle_gamma   90.00
#
_symmetry.space_group_name_H-M   'P 1'
#
loop_
_entity.id
_entity.type
_entity.pdbx_description
1 polymer ?
#
loop_
_entity_poly.entity_id
_entity_poly.type
_entity_poly.pdbx_seq_one_letter_code
_entity_poly.pdbx_strand_id
1 'polypeptide(L)'
;RKRNITFNFPPYVPNHHAFASSLWKLCNESTPKPGVRIFGSLPTYTRRINDLQVNFKDCTFLCKYGSSNVTLEMPQETPCGPDGQTCKDKTRCIEHIPGC
;
A
#
# COMPACT_ATOMS: atom_id res chain seq x y z
N ARG A 1 -3.99 -26.55 1.45
CA ARG A 1 -4.84 -25.48 2.04
C ARG A 1 -4.34 -24.13 1.52
N LYS A 2 -5.02 -23.48 0.56
CA LYS A 2 -4.68 -22.09 0.18
C LYS A 2 -4.90 -21.24 1.44
N ARG A 3 -3.85 -20.59 1.94
CA ARG A 3 -4.02 -19.62 3.04
C ARG A 3 -4.76 -18.44 2.43
N ASN A 4 -6.04 -18.29 2.73
CA ASN A 4 -6.75 -17.07 2.40
C ASN A 4 -6.11 -15.98 3.25
N ILE A 5 -5.36 -15.09 2.62
CA ILE A 5 -4.71 -13.95 3.28
C ILE A 5 -5.83 -12.99 3.66
N THR A 6 -6.06 -12.79 4.96
CA THR A 6 -6.99 -11.76 5.43
C THR A 6 -6.23 -10.45 5.56
N PHE A 7 -6.73 -9.40 4.89
CA PHE A 7 -6.20 -8.05 5.01
C PHE A 7 -7.08 -7.23 5.96
N ASN A 8 -6.44 -6.44 6.81
CA ASN A 8 -7.08 -5.61 7.83
C ASN A 8 -7.36 -4.19 7.33
N PHE A 9 -7.78 -4.05 6.07
CA PHE A 9 -8.19 -2.74 5.56
C PHE A 9 -9.51 -2.29 6.19
N PRO A 10 -9.78 -0.97 6.22
CA PRO A 10 -11.05 -0.43 6.67
C PRO A 10 -12.23 -0.95 5.83
N PRO A 11 -13.43 -1.10 6.41
CA PRO A 11 -14.63 -1.58 5.70
C PRO A 11 -15.05 -0.75 4.48
N TYR A 12 -14.69 0.54 4.46
CA TYR A 12 -14.96 1.42 3.32
C TYR A 12 -14.07 1.16 2.10
N VAL A 13 -13.05 0.31 2.24
CA VAL A 13 -12.22 -0.15 1.11
C VAL A 13 -12.92 -1.36 0.48
N PRO A 14 -13.46 -1.24 -0.74
CA PRO A 14 -14.11 -2.37 -1.39
C PRO A 14 -13.07 -3.41 -1.80
N ASN A 15 -13.41 -4.69 -1.61
CA ASN A 15 -12.62 -5.83 -2.08
C ASN A 15 -11.12 -5.75 -1.70
N HIS A 16 -10.83 -6.07 -0.43
CA HIS A 16 -9.49 -5.97 0.15
C HIS A 16 -8.40 -6.68 -0.67
N HIS A 17 -8.72 -7.82 -1.29
CA HIS A 17 -7.77 -8.57 -2.12
C HIS A 17 -7.43 -7.84 -3.42
N ALA A 18 -8.43 -7.27 -4.09
CA ALA A 18 -8.21 -6.49 -5.30
C ALA A 18 -7.42 -5.21 -4.97
N PHE A 19 -7.74 -4.56 -3.86
CA PHE A 19 -7.00 -3.39 -3.38
C PHE A 19 -5.53 -3.72 -3.04
N ALA A 20 -5.26 -4.78 -2.28
CA ALA A 20 -3.89 -5.21 -2.03
C ALA A 20 -3.14 -5.52 -3.34
N SER A 21 -3.82 -6.15 -4.30
CA SER A 21 -3.22 -6.50 -5.59
C SER A 21 -2.84 -5.26 -6.41
N SER A 22 -3.65 -4.19 -6.36
CA SER A 22 -3.33 -2.93 -7.03
C SER A 22 -2.15 -2.21 -6.38
N LEU A 23 -2.10 -2.15 -5.05
CA LEU A 23 -0.95 -1.59 -4.32
C LEU A 23 0.34 -2.37 -4.60
N TRP A 24 0.25 -3.71 -4.67
CA TRP A 24 1.40 -4.55 -5.01
C TRP A 24 1.87 -4.29 -6.43
N LYS A 25 0.95 -4.13 -7.40
CA LYS A 25 1.28 -3.79 -8.78
C LYS A 25 2.02 -2.45 -8.87
N LEU A 26 1.56 -1.41 -8.17
CA LEU A 26 2.24 -0.11 -8.07
C LEU A 26 3.63 -0.23 -7.41
N CYS A 27 3.72 -1.02 -6.34
CA CYS A 27 4.99 -1.36 -5.72
C CYS A 27 5.91 -2.09 -6.69
N ASN A 28 5.39 -2.91 -7.61
CA ASN A 28 6.15 -3.65 -8.61
C ASN A 28 6.55 -2.86 -9.86
N GLU A 29 5.82 -1.80 -10.18
CA GLU A 29 6.10 -0.94 -11.33
C GLU A 29 6.96 0.26 -10.96
N SER A 30 6.96 0.68 -9.69
CA SER A 30 7.80 1.79 -9.21
C SER A 30 9.30 1.48 -9.36
N THR A 31 10.03 2.44 -9.92
CA THR A 31 11.49 2.39 -10.01
C THR A 31 12.10 2.77 -8.66
N PRO A 32 13.13 2.05 -8.18
CA PRO A 32 13.87 2.46 -6.98
C PRO A 32 14.45 3.87 -7.20
N LYS A 33 14.39 4.73 -6.18
CA LYS A 33 15.04 6.06 -6.24
C LYS A 33 16.55 5.89 -6.48
N PRO A 34 17.20 6.77 -7.27
CA PRO A 34 18.65 6.77 -7.42
C PRO A 34 19.33 6.86 -6.04
N GLY A 35 20.19 5.90 -5.71
CA GLY A 35 20.88 5.83 -4.40
C GLY A 35 20.40 4.70 -3.47
N VAL A 36 19.30 4.02 -3.79
CA VAL A 36 18.97 2.74 -3.14
C VAL A 36 19.99 1.69 -3.61
N ARG A 37 21.01 1.43 -2.77
CA ARG A 37 22.00 0.39 -3.06
C ARG A 37 21.33 -0.98 -2.99
N ILE A 38 21.03 -1.53 -4.15
CA ILE A 38 20.66 -2.95 -4.30
C ILE A 38 21.95 -3.75 -4.08
N PHE A 39 22.24 -4.08 -2.83
CA PHE A 39 23.42 -4.87 -2.46
C PHE A 39 23.23 -6.33 -2.86
N GLY A 40 23.91 -6.75 -3.92
CA GLY A 40 24.06 -8.16 -4.28
C GLY A 40 23.23 -8.56 -5.48
N SER A 41 23.96 -9.07 -6.48
CA SER A 41 23.47 -9.85 -7.61
C SER A 41 22.76 -11.13 -7.12
N LEU A 42 21.43 -11.06 -6.95
CA LEU A 42 20.55 -12.22 -6.80
C LEU A 42 19.19 -11.96 -7.49
N PRO A 43 18.54 -12.96 -8.11
CA PRO A 43 17.46 -12.76 -9.08
C PRO A 43 16.06 -12.44 -8.48
N THR A 44 15.93 -12.18 -7.18
CA THR A 44 14.63 -12.32 -6.48
C THR A 44 14.42 -11.29 -5.35
N TYR A 45 14.56 -10.00 -5.64
CA TYR A 45 14.07 -8.95 -4.73
C TYR A 45 12.54 -8.98 -4.67
N THR A 46 11.97 -9.83 -3.81
CA THR A 46 10.52 -9.91 -3.61
C THR A 46 10.03 -8.59 -3.08
N ARG A 47 9.30 -7.86 -3.93
CA ARG A 47 8.62 -6.63 -3.54
C ARG A 47 7.40 -6.98 -2.71
N ARG A 48 7.25 -6.31 -1.58
CA ARG A 48 6.22 -6.62 -0.59
C ARG A 48 5.50 -5.36 -0.17
N ILE A 49 4.20 -5.50 0.04
CA ILE A 49 3.36 -4.52 0.72
C ILE A 49 2.91 -5.11 2.06
N ASN A 50 2.60 -4.25 3.02
CA ASN A 50 2.03 -4.62 4.30
C ASN A 50 0.74 -3.81 4.50
N ASP A 51 -0.38 -4.49 4.73
CA ASP A 51 -1.69 -3.86 4.96
C ASP A 51 -1.71 -2.99 6.22
N LEU A 52 -0.89 -3.33 7.22
CA LEU A 52 -0.68 -2.51 8.42
C LEU A 52 0.16 -1.25 8.18
N GLN A 53 0.75 -1.09 6.99
CA GLN A 53 1.57 0.06 6.63
C GLN A 53 0.96 0.84 5.47
N VAL A 54 -0.37 0.94 5.47
CA VAL A 54 -1.16 1.83 4.60
C VAL A 54 -1.69 2.98 5.44
N ASN A 55 -1.40 4.20 5.00
CA ASN A 55 -1.86 5.44 5.62
C ASN A 55 -2.96 6.05 4.74
N PHE A 56 -4.21 5.85 5.14
CA PHE A 56 -5.37 6.41 4.44
C PHE A 56 -5.49 7.93 4.59
N LYS A 57 -4.95 8.53 5.66
CA LYS A 57 -4.98 9.97 5.87
C LYS A 57 -4.12 10.71 4.84
N ASP A 58 -2.89 10.23 4.66
CA ASP A 58 -1.92 10.83 3.72
C ASP A 58 -1.98 10.20 2.32
N CYS A 59 -2.80 9.17 2.17
CA CYS A 59 -2.93 8.40 0.94
C CYS A 59 -1.62 7.79 0.46
N THR A 60 -0.90 7.16 1.38
CA THR A 60 0.39 6.52 1.09
C THR A 60 0.45 5.10 1.61
N PHE A 61 1.39 4.31 1.08
CA PHE A 61 1.66 2.97 1.57
C PHE A 61 3.15 2.64 1.47
N LEU A 62 3.61 1.72 2.32
CA LEU A 62 5.00 1.27 2.30
C LEU A 62 5.22 0.12 1.30
N CYS A 63 6.11 0.34 0.35
CA CYS A 63 6.64 -0.67 -0.56
C CYS A 63 8.06 -1.06 -0.13
N LYS A 64 8.28 -2.35 0.13
CA LYS A 64 9.59 -2.88 0.56
C LYS A 64 10.34 -3.50 -0.61
N TYR A 65 11.59 -3.10 -0.80
CA TYR A 65 12.57 -3.63 -1.77
C TYR A 65 13.71 -4.29 -1.02
N GLY A 66 13.61 -5.59 -0.74
CA GLY A 66 14.61 -6.27 0.09
C GLY A 66 14.71 -5.62 1.48
N SER A 67 15.84 -4.98 1.77
CA SER A 67 16.09 -4.24 3.02
C SER A 67 15.70 -2.75 2.97
N SER A 68 15.32 -2.22 1.81
CA SER A 68 14.95 -0.82 1.63
C SER A 68 13.43 -0.63 1.65
N ASN A 69 12.99 0.54 2.12
CA ASN A 69 11.58 0.91 2.17
C ASN A 69 11.37 2.19 1.34
N VAL A 70 10.31 2.24 0.54
CA VAL A 70 9.85 3.46 -0.13
C VAL A 70 8.39 3.65 0.16
N THR A 71 8.02 4.86 0.53
CA THR A 71 6.63 5.28 0.64
C THR A 71 6.14 5.73 -0.73
N LEU A 72 5.06 5.12 -1.22
CA LEU A 72 4.42 5.45 -2.50
C LEU A 72 3.05 6.06 -2.26
N GLU A 73 2.61 6.92 -3.18
CA GLU A 73 1.25 7.46 -3.15
C GLU A 73 0.24 6.43 -3.71
N MET A 74 -0.94 6.41 -3.10
CA MET A 74 -2.07 5.65 -3.60
C MET A 74 -2.76 6.38 -4.76
N PRO A 75 -3.46 5.67 -5.67
CA PRO A 75 -4.26 6.30 -6.72
C PRO A 75 -5.27 7.30 -6.16
N GLN A 76 -5.53 8.38 -6.89
CA GLN A 76 -6.44 9.45 -6.43
C GLN A 76 -7.87 8.95 -6.14
N GLU A 77 -8.34 7.94 -6.86
CA GLU A 77 -9.67 7.36 -6.67
C GLU A 77 -9.73 6.35 -5.50
N THR A 78 -8.63 6.13 -4.79
CA THR A 78 -8.61 5.22 -3.63
C THR A 78 -9.54 5.75 -2.53
N PRO A 79 -10.52 4.95 -2.06
CA PRO A 79 -11.34 5.32 -0.91
C PRO A 79 -10.48 5.50 0.34
N CYS A 80 -10.67 6.62 1.03
CA CYS A 80 -9.92 6.98 2.24
C CYS A 80 -10.83 7.37 3.42
N GLY A 81 -12.14 7.14 3.30
CA GLY A 81 -13.12 7.31 4.37
C GLY A 81 -14.49 6.73 4.00
N PRO A 82 -15.43 6.68 4.98
CA PRO A 82 -16.73 6.02 4.83
C PRO A 82 -17.77 6.79 4.00
N ASP A 83 -17.62 8.11 3.85
CA ASP A 83 -18.58 8.99 3.17
C ASP A 83 -18.17 9.27 1.72
N GLY A 84 -17.51 8.29 1.08
CA GLY A 84 -17.05 8.41 -0.30
C GLY A 84 -15.84 9.35 -0.47
N GLN A 85 -15.09 9.63 0.59
CA GLN A 85 -13.84 10.38 0.49
C GLN A 85 -12.81 9.58 -0.31
N THR A 86 -12.06 10.26 -1.17
CA THR A 86 -10.99 9.64 -1.96
C THR A 86 -9.68 10.40 -1.80
N CYS A 87 -8.58 9.74 -2.15
CA CYS A 87 -7.23 10.31 -2.12
C CYS A 87 -7.00 11.53 -3.01
N LYS A 88 -7.97 11.88 -3.86
CA LYS A 88 -8.02 13.15 -4.59
C LYS A 88 -8.10 14.36 -3.66
N ASP A 89 -8.77 14.22 -2.52
CA ASP A 89 -8.87 15.25 -1.48
C ASP A 89 -8.46 14.67 -0.12
N LYS A 90 -7.14 14.64 0.11
CA LYS A 90 -6.52 14.11 1.34
C LYS A 90 -7.01 14.79 2.61
N THR A 91 -7.50 16.03 2.54
CA THR A 91 -7.97 16.78 3.72
C THR A 91 -9.18 16.13 4.37
N ARG A 92 -10.03 15.49 3.55
CA ARG A 92 -11.25 14.81 3.95
C ARG A 92 -11.02 13.35 4.35
N CYS A 93 -9.86 12.79 4.04
CA CYS A 93 -9.51 11.43 4.44
C CYS A 93 -9.42 11.31 5.96
N ILE A 94 -9.75 10.13 6.47
CA ILE A 94 -9.70 9.84 7.90
C ILE A 94 -8.48 8.98 8.21
N GLU A 95 -7.99 9.13 9.44
CA GLU A 95 -6.99 8.21 9.95
C GLU A 95 -7.65 6.87 10.25
N HIS A 96 -7.06 5.79 9.73
CA HIS A 96 -7.45 4.45 10.12
C HIS A 96 -6.64 4.03 11.34
N ILE A 97 -7.33 3.70 12.43
CA ILE A 97 -6.74 3.05 13.60
C ILE A 97 -7.10 1.55 13.52
N PRO A 98 -6.14 0.66 13.24
CA PRO A 98 -6.40 -0.77 13.23
C PRO A 98 -6.84 -1.24 14.62
N GLY A 99 -8.03 -1.85 14.74
CA GLY A 99 -8.49 -2.50 15.98
C GLY A 99 -9.49 -1.74 16.86
N CYS A 100 -10.17 -0.72 16.34
CA CYS A 100 -11.44 -0.22 16.91
C CYS A 100 -12.64 -0.82 16.19
#